data_AF-A0A6I8VMM1-F1
#
_entry.id   AF-A0A6I8VMM1-F1
#
_cell.length_a   1.000
_cell.length_b   1.000
_cell.length_c   1.000
_cell.angle_alpha   90.00
_cell.angle_beta   90.00
_cell.angle_gamma   90.00
#
_symmetry.space_group_name_H-M   'P 1'
#
loop_
_entity.id
_entity.type
_entity.pdbx_description
1 polymer ?
#
loop_
_entity_poly.entity_id
_entity_poly.type
_entity_poly.pdbx_seq_one_letter_code
_entity_poly.pdbx_strand_id
1 'polypeptide(L)' 'MNFSWLAVFILAIIAVAVSAKPQCPAPFKNEGNKCITSRTIRGECPHNSEYKPSINKCVYKS' A
#
# COMPACT_ATOMS: atom_id res chain seq x y z
N MET A 1 33.23 6.06 25.93
CA MET A 1 33.01 5.77 24.50
C MET A 1 31.61 6.24 24.13
N ASN A 2 31.48 7.12 23.14
CA ASN A 2 30.21 7.73 22.77
C ASN A 2 29.43 6.80 21.84
N PHE A 3 28.40 6.11 22.35
CA PHE A 3 27.52 5.23 21.58
C PHE A 3 26.54 5.97 20.65
N SER A 4 26.75 7.27 20.43
CA SER A 4 25.87 8.14 19.64
C SER A 4 25.71 7.66 18.18
N TRP A 5 26.76 7.06 17.60
CA TRP A 5 26.68 6.51 16.24
C TRP A 5 25.71 5.33 16.14
N LEU A 6 25.65 4.46 17.15
CA LEU A 6 24.70 3.35 17.16
C LEU A 6 23.25 3.84 17.16
N ALA A 7 22.95 4.92 17.90
CA ALA A 7 21.61 5.51 17.91
C ALA A 7 21.19 6.04 16.52
N VAL A 8 22.10 6.73 15.82
CA VAL A 8 21.86 7.20 14.44
C VAL A 8 21.65 6.03 13.49
N PHE A 9 22.42 4.95 13.65
CA PHE A 9 22.32 3.76 12.81
C PHE A 9 20.98 3.03 13.00
N ILE A 10 20.53 2.89 14.25
CA ILE A 10 19.24 2.29 14.58
C ILE A 10 18.09 3.14 14.01
N LEU A 11 18.15 4.47 14.14
CA LEU A 11 17.16 5.38 13.57
C LEU A 11 17.06 5.26 12.04
N ALA A 12 18.20 5.12 11.35
CA ALA A 12 18.22 4.94 9.91
C ALA A 12 17.54 3.62 9.48
N ILE A 13 17.81 2.52 10.20
CA ILE A 13 17.16 1.22 9.93
C ILE A 13 15.65 1.31 10.14
N ILE A 14 15.21 1.94 11.22
CA ILE A 14 13.78 2.12 11.51
C ILE A 14 13.13 2.94 10.39
N ALA A 15 13.75 4.04 9.94
CA ALA A 15 13.22 4.89 8.88
C ALA A 15 13.01 4.14 7.55
N VAL A 16 13.94 3.25 7.18
CA VAL A 16 13.80 2.38 5.99
C VAL A 16 12.68 1.35 6.19
N ALA A 17 12.55 0.78 7.38
CA ALA A 17 11.50 -0.18 7.69
C ALA A 17 10.09 0.42 7.60
N VAL A 18 9.87 1.66 8.07
CA VAL A 18 8.54 2.32 7.98
C VAL A 18 8.19 2.83 6.58
N SER A 19 9.18 3.05 5.70
CA SER A 19 8.93 3.54 4.34
C SER A 19 8.53 2.43 3.35
N ALA A 20 8.69 1.15 3.73
CA ALA A 20 8.30 -0.02 2.93
C ALA A 20 6.79 -0.31 2.89
N LYS A 21 5.91 0.71 3.00
CA LYS A 21 4.48 0.49 2.74
C LYS A 21 4.28 0.22 1.25
N PRO A 22 3.51 -0.82 0.87
CA PRO A 22 3.18 -1.05 -0.53
C PRO A 22 2.46 0.17 -1.09
N GLN A 23 3.12 0.87 -2.01
CA GLN A 23 2.59 2.05 -2.69
C GLN A 23 1.58 1.58 -3.73
N CYS A 24 0.31 1.64 -3.38
CA CYS A 24 -0.77 1.41 -4.33
C CYS A 24 -0.90 2.62 -5.27
N PRO A 25 -1.05 2.41 -6.59
CA PRO A 25 -1.28 3.50 -7.53
C PRO A 25 -2.64 4.14 -7.25
N ALA A 26 -2.76 5.46 -7.35
CA ALA A 26 -4.05 6.14 -7.25
C ALA A 26 -4.99 5.67 -8.40
N PRO A 27 -6.30 5.42 -8.16
CA PRO A 27 -7.09 5.67 -6.95
C PRO A 27 -7.18 4.47 -5.98
N PHE A 28 -6.26 3.51 -6.05
CA PHE A 28 -6.26 2.32 -5.19
C PHE A 28 -5.64 2.63 -3.83
N LYS A 29 -6.30 2.14 -2.77
CA LYS A 29 -5.82 2.21 -1.40
C LYS A 29 -5.29 0.85 -0.97
N ASN A 30 -4.30 0.88 -0.09
CA ASN A 30 -3.78 -0.34 0.49
C ASN A 30 -4.75 -0.86 1.56
N GLU A 31 -5.30 -2.06 1.35
CA GLU A 31 -6.13 -2.77 2.33
C GLU A 31 -5.52 -4.16 2.55
N GLY A 32 -4.71 -4.28 3.60
CA GLY A 32 -3.94 -5.48 3.91
C GLY A 32 -2.75 -5.66 2.97
N ASN A 33 -2.78 -6.72 2.16
CA ASN A 33 -1.73 -7.04 1.19
C ASN A 33 -2.18 -6.83 -0.27
N LYS A 34 -3.26 -6.05 -0.47
CA LYS A 34 -3.89 -5.83 -1.78
C LYS A 34 -4.18 -4.34 -1.95
N CYS A 35 -4.04 -3.86 -3.19
CA CYS A 35 -4.46 -2.53 -3.57
C CYS A 35 -5.91 -2.60 -4.07
N ILE A 36 -6.83 -1.92 -3.38
CA ILE A 36 -8.25 -2.00 -3.69
C ILE A 36 -8.90 -0.62 -3.79
N THR A 37 -9.99 -0.52 -4.54
CA THR A 37 -10.79 0.69 -4.67
C THR A 37 -12.27 0.33 -4.77
N SER A 38 -13.14 1.28 -4.42
CA SER A 38 -14.58 1.11 -4.56
C SER A 38 -14.95 1.17 -6.04
N ARG A 39 -15.99 0.42 -6.42
CA ARG A 39 -16.60 0.58 -7.74
C ARG A 39 -17.19 1.99 -7.85
N THR A 40 -17.07 2.62 -9.01
CA THR A 40 -17.82 3.86 -9.27
C THR A 40 -19.31 3.52 -9.38
N ILE A 41 -20.19 4.43 -8.94
CA ILE A 41 -21.65 4.21 -8.78
C ILE A 41 -22.32 3.75 -10.09
N ARG A 42 -21.71 4.03 -11.26
CA ARG A 42 -22.23 3.68 -12.58
C ARG A 42 -21.19 3.03 -13.50
N GLY A 43 -20.01 2.65 -13.00
CA GLY A 43 -18.89 2.28 -13.86
C GLY A 43 -18.25 0.93 -13.55
N GLU A 44 -17.54 0.42 -14.55
CA GLU A 44 -16.64 -0.71 -14.43
C GLU A 44 -15.46 -0.38 -13.50
N CYS A 45 -14.75 -1.42 -13.09
CA CYS A 45 -13.55 -1.22 -12.29
C CYS A 45 -12.48 -0.44 -13.08
N PRO A 46 -11.67 0.41 -12.43
CA PRO A 46 -10.60 1.15 -13.11
C PRO A 46 -9.60 0.22 -13.81
N HIS A 47 -8.86 0.76 -14.77
CA HIS A 47 -7.90 -0.01 -15.57
C HIS A 47 -6.90 -0.78 -14.69
N ASN A 48 -6.50 -1.97 -15.13
CA ASN A 48 -5.66 -2.91 -14.37
C ASN A 48 -6.26 -3.32 -13.02
N SER A 49 -7.59 -3.41 -12.91
CA SER A 49 -8.23 -4.01 -11.73
C SER A 49 -9.37 -4.94 -12.08
N GLU A 50 -9.66 -5.85 -11.16
CA GLU A 50 -10.74 -6.83 -11.27
C GLU A 50 -11.76 -6.63 -10.17
N TYR A 51 -13.04 -6.70 -10.52
CA TYR A 51 -14.08 -6.70 -9.52
C TYR A 51 -14.07 -8.04 -8.77
N LYS A 52 -13.91 -8.00 -7.44
CA LYS A 52 -14.09 -9.17 -6.58
C LYS A 52 -15.45 -9.09 -5.88
N PRO A 53 -16.42 -9.94 -6.24
CA PRO A 53 -17.75 -9.95 -5.63
C PRO A 53 -17.71 -10.21 -4.12
N SER A 54 -16.75 -11.03 -3.66
CA SER A 54 -16.59 -11.41 -2.25
C SER A 54 -16.32 -10.24 -1.31
N ILE A 55 -15.73 -9.15 -1.81
CA ILE A 55 -15.46 -7.93 -1.04
C ILE A 55 -16.15 -6.70 -1.61
N ASN A 56 -17.00 -6.88 -2.64
CA ASN A 56 -17.67 -5.82 -3.39
C ASN A 56 -16.75 -4.64 -3.78
N LYS A 57 -15.50 -4.93 -4.11
CA LYS A 57 -14.45 -3.93 -4.41
C LYS A 57 -13.63 -4.35 -5.62
N CYS A 58 -13.01 -3.37 -6.26
CA CYS A 58 -12.07 -3.57 -7.36
C CYS A 58 -10.66 -3.79 -6.79
N VAL A 59 -10.00 -4.88 -7.17
CA VAL A 59 -8.66 -5.24 -6.73
C VAL A 59 -7.69 -5.02 -7.88
N TYR A 60 -6.64 -4.23 -7.65
CA TYR A 60 -5.59 -4.00 -8.62
C TYR A 60 -4.88 -5.33 -8.97
N LYS A 61 -4.68 -5.57 -10.27
CA LYS A 61 -3.86 -6.66 -10.78
C LYS A 61 -2.42 -6.16 -10.73
N SER A 62 -1.71 -6.53 -9.67
CA SER A 62 -0.28 -6.29 -9.54
C SER A 62 0.52 -7.04 -10.59
#